data_AF-A0A9Q0CA22-F1
#
_entry.id   AF-A0A9Q0CA22-F1
#
_cell.length_a   1.000
_cell.length_b   1.000
_cell.length_c   1.000
_cell.angle_alpha   90.00
_cell.angle_beta   90.00
_cell.angle_gamma   90.00
#
_symmetry.space_group_name_H-M   'P 1'
#
loop_
_entity.id
_entity.type
_entity.pdbx_description
1 polymer ?
#
loop_
_entity_poly.entity_id
_entity_poly.type
_entity_poly.pdbx_seq_one_letter_code
_entity_poly.pdbx_strand_id
1 'polypeptide(L)'
;MATWAPLRSISLTPGPTRSGRLNSRKVIACSRDSSDVPVPDFLSSNWLESRKKRPFGPRLDFSAEEAVQCQLDALKYNDQPCQDYGIEVMYRFAGFDPFERSSYFGPHFDLGQFERFRRIFHHSTYRVLLSHKERKILSSLWVKENRFKQRVWVRGSRPEEEEVFQFTMVQRVGGSWDGYWLTESLLHDGDGFSGGVAY
;
A
#
# COMPACT_ATOMS: atom_id res chain seq x y z
N MET A 1 -53.93 -31.12 -42.80
CA MET A 1 -55.29 -30.57 -42.91
C MET A 1 -55.41 -29.54 -41.78
N ALA A 2 -55.22 -28.23 -42.00
CA ALA A 2 -56.17 -27.28 -42.61
C ALA A 2 -57.54 -27.34 -41.90
N THR A 3 -58.17 -26.29 -41.35
CA THR A 3 -58.06 -24.82 -41.54
C THR A 3 -59.03 -24.10 -40.57
N TRP A 4 -58.66 -22.86 -40.18
CA TRP A 4 -59.47 -21.63 -39.98
C TRP A 4 -60.48 -21.44 -38.81
N ALA A 5 -60.10 -20.56 -37.85
CA ALA A 5 -60.55 -19.16 -37.54
C ALA A 5 -62.08 -18.79 -37.62
N PRO A 6 -62.60 -17.65 -37.06
CA PRO A 6 -61.90 -16.40 -36.72
C PRO A 6 -62.51 -15.45 -35.62
N LEU A 7 -61.96 -14.22 -35.57
CA LEU A 7 -62.51 -12.90 -35.17
C LEU A 7 -62.76 -12.58 -33.68
N ARG A 8 -62.00 -11.59 -33.17
CA ARG A 8 -62.57 -10.39 -32.54
C ARG A 8 -61.78 -9.13 -32.94
N SER A 9 -62.51 -8.13 -33.40
CA SER A 9 -62.04 -6.80 -33.73
C SER A 9 -62.44 -5.79 -32.65
N ILE A 10 -61.86 -4.58 -32.79
CA ILE A 10 -62.32 -3.26 -32.35
C ILE A 10 -61.49 -2.61 -31.23
N SER A 11 -60.76 -1.61 -31.72
CA SER A 11 -60.18 -0.41 -31.11
C SER A 11 -61.10 0.34 -30.14
N LEU A 12 -60.49 1.10 -29.20
CA LEU A 12 -60.68 2.55 -28.95
C LEU A 12 -60.33 2.90 -27.49
N THR A 13 -59.48 3.92 -27.32
CA THR A 13 -59.39 4.76 -26.12
C THR A 13 -60.68 5.58 -25.98
N PRO A 14 -61.17 5.91 -24.75
CA PRO A 14 -60.70 7.09 -23.99
C PRO A 14 -60.74 6.94 -22.43
N GLY A 15 -60.20 7.92 -21.68
CA GLY A 15 -60.19 7.99 -20.20
C GLY A 15 -61.56 8.30 -19.56
N PRO A 16 -61.71 8.93 -18.36
CA PRO A 16 -60.81 9.24 -17.20
C PRO A 16 -61.24 8.43 -15.93
N THR A 17 -60.64 8.48 -14.72
CA THR A 17 -60.84 9.51 -13.65
C THR A 17 -60.18 9.04 -12.33
N ARG A 18 -59.58 9.97 -11.55
CA ARG A 18 -59.49 10.14 -10.05
C ARG A 18 -59.06 8.93 -9.17
N SER A 19 -58.35 9.04 -8.05
CA SER A 19 -57.94 10.12 -7.14
C SER A 19 -57.08 9.47 -6.05
N GLY A 20 -55.98 10.09 -5.58
CA GLY A 20 -55.23 9.50 -4.46
C GLY A 20 -54.03 10.28 -3.89
N ARG A 21 -54.31 11.45 -3.31
CA ARG A 21 -53.59 12.13 -2.20
C ARG A 21 -52.15 12.68 -2.37
N LEU A 22 -52.09 13.98 -2.09
CA LEU A 22 -50.96 14.79 -1.60
C LEU A 22 -50.27 14.16 -0.37
N ASN A 23 -48.96 14.33 -0.21
CA ASN A 23 -48.46 15.42 0.65
C ASN A 23 -46.94 15.63 0.62
N SER A 24 -46.58 16.91 0.52
CA SER A 24 -45.27 17.50 0.83
C SER A 24 -44.76 17.04 2.20
N ARG A 25 -43.49 16.62 2.29
CA ARG A 25 -42.75 16.58 3.55
C ARG A 25 -41.36 17.19 3.37
N LYS A 26 -41.25 18.37 3.98
CA LYS A 26 -40.06 19.11 4.38
C LYS A 26 -38.85 18.22 4.65
N VAL A 27 -37.71 18.62 4.09
CA VAL A 27 -36.38 18.21 4.52
C VAL A 27 -36.20 18.68 5.96
N ILE A 28 -36.18 17.76 6.92
CA ILE A 28 -35.81 18.04 8.30
C ILE A 28 -34.32 17.74 8.40
N ALA A 29 -33.52 18.81 8.47
CA ALA A 29 -32.13 18.71 8.89
C ALA A 29 -32.11 18.14 10.31
N CYS A 30 -31.53 16.96 10.48
CA CYS A 30 -31.22 16.44 11.81
C CYS A 30 -29.95 17.15 12.28
N SER A 31 -30.13 18.13 13.16
CA SER A 31 -29.08 18.71 14.00
C SER A 31 -28.41 17.58 14.78
N ARG A 32 -27.10 17.40 14.54
CA ARG A 32 -26.29 16.46 15.30
C ARG A 32 -25.74 17.19 16.51
N ASP A 33 -26.17 16.70 17.67
CA ASP A 33 -25.87 17.18 19.00
C ASP A 33 -24.35 17.17 19.25
N SER A 34 -23.84 18.27 19.81
CA SER A 34 -22.43 18.50 20.09
C SER A 34 -22.06 17.80 21.39
N SER A 35 -21.38 16.66 21.30
CA SER A 35 -20.68 16.09 22.45
C SER A 35 -19.19 16.38 22.30
N ASP A 36 -18.71 17.31 23.13
CA ASP A 36 -17.30 17.67 23.35
C ASP A 36 -16.56 16.51 24.04
N VAL A 37 -16.31 15.44 23.30
CA VAL A 37 -15.29 14.46 23.67
C VAL A 37 -14.31 14.43 22.51
N PRO A 38 -13.02 14.79 22.72
CA PRO A 38 -12.02 14.62 21.68
C PRO A 38 -11.83 13.12 21.48
N VAL A 39 -12.61 12.54 20.56
CA VAL A 39 -12.27 11.27 19.95
C VAL A 39 -10.85 11.47 19.40
N PRO A 40 -9.85 10.69 19.85
CA PRO A 40 -8.52 10.82 19.28
C PRO A 40 -8.65 10.53 17.79
N ASP A 41 -8.38 11.54 16.96
CA ASP A 41 -8.34 11.39 15.51
C ASP A 41 -7.15 10.48 15.16
N PHE A 42 -7.38 9.16 15.25
CA PHE A 42 -6.44 8.13 14.80
C PHE A 42 -6.16 8.22 13.29
N LEU A 43 -6.90 9.07 12.58
CA LEU A 43 -6.68 9.46 11.20
C LEU A 43 -6.49 10.98 11.16
N SER A 44 -5.35 11.48 11.66
CA SER A 44 -4.99 12.89 11.53
C SER A 44 -5.24 13.34 10.09
N SER A 45 -6.04 14.40 9.90
CA SER A 45 -6.46 14.94 8.60
C SER A 45 -5.31 15.20 7.63
N ASN A 46 -4.09 15.37 8.16
CA ASN A 46 -2.85 15.50 7.39
C ASN A 46 -2.48 14.22 6.59
N TRP A 47 -2.91 13.04 7.04
CA TRP A 47 -2.66 11.76 6.38
C TRP A 47 -3.50 11.60 5.10
N LEU A 48 -4.77 12.03 5.12
CA LEU A 48 -5.64 12.04 3.94
C LEU A 48 -5.18 13.03 2.86
N GLU A 49 -4.70 14.21 3.28
CA GLU A 49 -4.14 15.21 2.36
C GLU A 49 -2.83 14.74 1.72
N SER A 50 -2.00 13.99 2.45
CA SER A 50 -0.75 13.40 1.95
C SER A 50 -1.00 12.41 0.79
N ARG A 51 -2.09 11.63 0.84
CA ARG A 51 -2.49 10.72 -0.26
C ARG A 51 -2.94 11.40 -1.54
N LYS A 52 -3.27 12.71 -1.53
CA LYS A 52 -3.65 13.42 -2.77
C LYS A 52 -2.49 13.51 -3.75
N LYS A 53 -1.25 13.52 -3.25
CA LYS A 53 -0.05 13.28 -4.06
C LYS A 53 0.28 11.80 -3.91
N ARG A 54 -0.10 10.98 -4.91
CA ARG A 54 0.23 9.54 -4.88
C ARG A 54 1.72 9.40 -4.57
N PRO A 55 2.10 8.66 -3.51
CA PRO A 55 3.51 8.45 -3.20
C PRO A 55 4.28 7.92 -4.41
N PHE A 56 5.59 8.03 -4.38
CA PHE A 56 6.39 7.32 -5.35
C PHE A 56 6.17 5.80 -5.23
N GLY A 57 6.17 5.08 -6.35
CA GLY A 57 5.86 3.66 -6.39
C GLY A 57 6.54 2.98 -7.57
N PRO A 58 6.43 1.65 -7.67
CA PRO A 58 7.07 0.89 -8.74
C PRO A 58 6.56 1.32 -10.11
N ARG A 59 7.47 1.35 -11.09
CA ARG A 59 7.18 1.72 -12.48
C ARG A 59 7.75 0.67 -13.43
N LEU A 60 7.15 0.58 -14.62
CA LEU A 60 7.52 -0.40 -15.65
C LEU A 60 8.89 -0.13 -16.27
N ASP A 61 9.29 1.14 -16.30
CA ASP A 61 10.55 1.63 -16.85
C ASP A 61 11.74 1.43 -15.91
N PHE A 62 11.53 0.97 -14.68
CA PHE A 62 12.63 0.74 -13.74
C PHE A 62 13.32 -0.59 -13.98
N SER A 63 14.64 -0.53 -13.98
CA SER A 63 15.48 -1.70 -13.71
C SER A 63 15.39 -2.11 -12.24
N ALA A 64 15.79 -3.35 -11.93
CA ALA A 64 15.85 -3.82 -10.55
C ALA A 64 16.73 -2.94 -9.65
N GLU A 65 17.84 -2.44 -10.20
CA GLU A 65 18.80 -1.58 -9.49
C GLU A 65 18.22 -0.19 -9.21
N GLU A 66 17.58 0.43 -10.20
CA GLU A 66 16.92 1.74 -10.03
C GLU A 66 15.77 1.66 -9.03
N ALA A 67 15.02 0.55 -9.04
CA ALA A 67 13.94 0.31 -8.08
C ALA A 67 14.48 0.24 -6.64
N VAL A 68 15.62 -0.41 -6.40
CA VAL A 68 16.27 -0.43 -5.07
C VAL A 68 16.83 0.95 -4.73
N GLN A 69 17.46 1.64 -5.68
CA GLN A 69 17.99 2.98 -5.46
C GLN A 69 16.90 3.97 -5.06
N CYS A 70 15.77 3.95 -5.74
CA CYS A 70 14.62 4.80 -5.43
C CYS A 70 14.05 4.54 -4.03
N GLN A 71 13.97 3.26 -3.64
CA GLN A 71 13.56 2.86 -2.29
C GLN A 71 14.53 3.39 -1.23
N LEU A 72 15.84 3.27 -1.46
CA LEU A 72 16.87 3.80 -0.57
C LEU A 72 16.84 5.33 -0.51
N ASP A 73 16.61 6.01 -1.63
CA ASP A 73 16.45 7.48 -1.65
C ASP A 73 15.21 7.92 -0.86
N ALA A 74 14.10 7.20 -0.98
CA ALA A 74 12.91 7.49 -0.18
C ALA A 74 13.16 7.29 1.32
N LEU A 75 13.89 6.25 1.71
CA LEU A 75 14.27 5.98 3.10
C LEU A 75 15.26 7.02 3.65
N LYS A 76 16.16 7.54 2.80
CA LYS A 76 17.08 8.63 3.16
C LYS A 76 16.33 9.91 3.55
N TYR A 77 15.22 10.20 2.87
CA TYR A 77 14.37 11.36 3.12
C TYR A 77 13.00 10.94 3.68
N ASN A 78 13.00 10.05 4.68
CA ASN A 78 11.80 9.35 5.15
C ASN A 78 10.64 10.29 5.50
N ASP A 79 10.90 11.46 6.08
CA ASP A 79 9.86 12.37 6.59
C ASP A 79 9.53 13.52 5.63
N GLN A 80 9.85 13.38 4.34
CA GLN A 80 9.53 14.38 3.31
C GLN A 80 8.80 13.74 2.12
N PRO A 81 7.65 14.29 1.68
CA PRO A 81 6.99 15.51 2.14
C PRO A 81 6.16 15.36 3.43
N CYS A 82 5.87 14.13 3.86
CA CYS A 82 5.12 13.81 5.07
C CYS A 82 5.91 12.81 5.93
N GLN A 83 5.54 12.71 7.20
CA GLN A 83 6.13 11.74 8.12
C GLN A 83 5.97 10.30 7.59
N ASP A 84 7.02 9.49 7.68
CA ASP A 84 7.05 8.09 7.22
C ASP A 84 6.77 7.89 5.72
N TYR A 85 6.95 8.91 4.89
CA TYR A 85 6.84 8.82 3.44
C TYR A 85 7.77 7.75 2.85
N GLY A 86 9.01 7.63 3.35
CA GLY A 86 9.96 6.61 2.90
C GLY A 86 9.43 5.19 3.13
N ILE A 87 8.85 4.94 4.30
CA ILE A 87 8.19 3.68 4.65
C ILE A 87 6.96 3.43 3.75
N GLU A 88 6.17 4.47 3.44
CA GLU A 88 5.04 4.34 2.51
C GLU A 88 5.51 3.94 1.11
N VAL A 89 6.61 4.51 0.62
CA VAL A 89 7.22 4.09 -0.65
C VAL A 89 7.64 2.61 -0.57
N MET A 90 8.34 2.20 0.48
CA MET A 90 8.71 0.80 0.69
C MET A 90 7.50 -0.13 0.67
N TYR A 91 6.42 0.25 1.35
CA TYR A 91 5.18 -0.52 1.40
C TYR A 91 4.55 -0.70 0.00
N ARG A 92 4.66 0.31 -0.87
CA ARG A 92 4.13 0.25 -2.24
C ARG A 92 4.99 -0.56 -3.20
N PHE A 93 6.29 -0.62 -2.95
CA PHE A 93 7.19 -1.53 -3.65
C PHE A 93 7.07 -2.96 -3.15
N ALA A 94 6.51 -3.18 -1.96
CA ALA A 94 6.42 -4.50 -1.37
C ALA A 94 5.51 -5.42 -2.20
N GLY A 95 6.08 -6.50 -2.71
CA GLY A 95 5.41 -7.44 -3.58
C GLY A 95 4.67 -8.56 -2.86
N PHE A 96 4.20 -8.34 -1.63
CA PHE A 96 3.46 -9.36 -0.86
C PHE A 96 1.95 -9.20 -1.01
N ASP A 97 1.19 -10.27 -0.73
CA ASP A 97 -0.27 -10.21 -0.65
C ASP A 97 -0.69 -9.65 0.72
N PRO A 98 -1.45 -8.53 0.78
CA PRO A 98 -1.91 -7.96 2.05
C PRO A 98 -2.75 -8.92 2.91
N PHE A 99 -3.39 -9.92 2.31
CA PHE A 99 -4.22 -10.88 3.03
C PHE A 99 -3.45 -12.09 3.54
N GLU A 100 -2.18 -12.25 3.16
CA GLU A 100 -1.33 -13.37 3.55
C GLU A 100 -0.19 -12.94 4.48
N ARG A 101 0.35 -13.91 5.22
CA ARG A 101 1.54 -13.70 6.04
C ARG A 101 2.77 -13.67 5.15
N SER A 102 3.54 -12.59 5.24
CA SER A 102 4.71 -12.36 4.41
C SER A 102 6.00 -12.57 5.19
N SER A 103 7.01 -13.16 4.54
CA SER A 103 8.38 -13.30 5.03
C SER A 103 9.27 -12.11 4.63
N TYR A 104 8.68 -10.95 4.32
CA TYR A 104 9.40 -9.77 3.81
C TYR A 104 10.60 -9.37 4.69
N PHE A 105 10.45 -9.43 6.02
CA PHE A 105 11.50 -9.10 6.99
C PHE A 105 12.20 -10.33 7.58
N GLY A 106 12.02 -11.52 6.98
CA GLY A 106 12.53 -12.81 7.46
C GLY A 106 11.43 -13.65 8.11
N PRO A 107 11.04 -13.39 9.38
CA PRO A 107 9.90 -14.05 9.99
C PRO A 107 8.57 -13.72 9.30
N HIS A 108 7.57 -14.59 9.50
CA HIS A 108 6.24 -14.41 8.92
C HIS A 108 5.43 -13.38 9.72
N PHE A 109 5.11 -12.24 9.11
CA PHE A 109 4.33 -11.18 9.72
C PHE A 109 3.04 -10.89 8.92
N ASP A 110 2.00 -10.45 9.62
CA ASP A 110 0.83 -9.85 8.97
C ASP A 110 1.21 -8.42 8.56
N LEU A 111 1.64 -8.25 7.31
CA LEU A 111 2.11 -6.97 6.80
C LEU A 111 1.05 -6.18 6.04
N GLY A 112 -0.15 -6.74 5.82
CA GLY A 112 -1.23 -6.03 5.12
C GLY A 112 -1.75 -4.79 5.83
N GLN A 113 -1.43 -4.62 7.12
CA GLN A 113 -1.68 -3.38 7.85
C GLN A 113 -0.42 -2.51 7.80
N PHE A 114 -0.55 -1.31 7.23
CA PHE A 114 0.55 -0.36 7.09
C PHE A 114 1.22 -0.04 8.44
N GLU A 115 0.44 0.07 9.52
CA GLU A 115 0.96 0.35 10.86
C GLU A 115 1.90 -0.74 11.37
N ARG A 116 1.63 -2.02 11.05
CA ARG A 116 2.53 -3.13 11.42
C ARG A 116 3.84 -3.03 10.66
N PHE A 117 3.77 -2.78 9.35
CA PHE A 117 4.95 -2.56 8.51
C PHE A 117 5.79 -1.37 9.00
N ARG A 118 5.13 -0.25 9.32
CA ARG A 118 5.76 0.94 9.88
C ARG A 118 6.43 0.69 11.23
N ARG A 119 5.77 -0.04 12.14
CA ARG A 119 6.33 -0.38 13.46
C ARG A 119 7.63 -1.16 13.34
N ILE A 120 7.73 -2.07 12.38
CA ILE A 120 8.96 -2.84 12.14
C ILE A 120 10.10 -1.89 11.82
N PHE A 121 9.93 -0.95 10.88
CA PHE A 121 10.98 0.03 10.55
C PHE A 121 11.44 0.87 11.75
N HIS A 122 10.53 1.27 12.65
CA HIS A 122 10.89 2.10 13.81
C HIS A 122 11.52 1.34 14.98
N HIS A 123 11.09 0.09 15.23
CA HIS A 123 11.43 -0.64 16.45
C HIS A 123 12.42 -1.81 16.26
N SER A 124 12.86 -2.07 15.04
CA SER A 124 13.79 -3.17 14.74
C SER A 124 15.15 -2.66 14.26
N THR A 125 16.02 -3.59 13.87
CA THR A 125 17.30 -3.32 13.20
C THR A 125 17.14 -2.49 11.92
N TYR A 126 15.95 -2.46 11.32
CA TYR A 126 15.66 -1.65 10.12
C TYR A 126 15.60 -0.13 10.39
N ARG A 127 15.65 0.34 11.64
CA ARG A 127 15.68 1.79 11.95
C ARG A 127 16.86 2.49 11.30
N VAL A 128 17.99 1.79 11.14
CA VAL A 128 19.22 2.34 10.54
C VAL A 128 19.01 2.80 9.09
N LEU A 129 18.00 2.24 8.41
CA LEU A 129 17.61 2.67 7.06
C LEU A 129 16.94 4.03 7.03
N LEU A 130 16.26 4.42 8.11
CA LEU A 130 15.51 5.68 8.19
C LEU A 130 16.48 6.84 8.36
N SER A 131 16.38 7.84 7.48
CA SER A 131 17.17 9.07 7.56
C SER A 131 18.69 8.79 7.62
N HIS A 132 19.13 7.77 6.88
CA HIS A 132 20.53 7.36 6.81
C HIS A 132 21.41 8.43 6.14
N LYS A 133 22.66 8.53 6.57
CA LYS A 133 23.61 9.53 6.03
C LYS A 133 24.24 9.06 4.73
N GLU A 134 24.68 7.81 4.71
CA GLU A 134 25.43 7.22 3.62
C GLU A 134 24.95 5.80 3.35
N ARG A 135 25.06 5.39 2.10
CA ARG A 135 24.79 4.03 1.65
C ARG A 135 25.83 3.62 0.61
N LYS A 136 26.24 2.35 0.63
CA LYS A 136 27.16 1.77 -0.34
C LYS A 136 26.60 0.44 -0.82
N ILE A 137 26.55 0.26 -2.13
CA ILE A 137 26.20 -1.03 -2.73
C ILE A 137 27.41 -1.94 -2.58
N LEU A 138 27.26 -3.03 -1.84
CA LEU A 138 28.33 -4.01 -1.63
C LEU A 138 28.36 -5.03 -2.76
N SER A 139 27.19 -5.51 -3.18
CA SER A 139 27.08 -6.50 -4.25
C SER A 139 25.72 -6.47 -4.93
N SER A 140 25.71 -6.64 -6.25
CA SER A 140 24.52 -6.88 -7.07
C SER A 140 24.59 -8.29 -7.65
N LEU A 141 23.50 -9.06 -7.59
CA LEU A 141 23.45 -10.44 -8.07
C LEU A 141 22.12 -10.73 -8.76
N TRP A 142 22.18 -11.14 -10.03
CA TRP A 142 21.05 -11.71 -10.75
C TRP A 142 20.93 -13.20 -10.41
N VAL A 143 19.91 -13.57 -9.64
CA VAL A 143 19.67 -14.98 -9.27
C VAL A 143 18.99 -15.71 -10.43
N LYS A 144 18.04 -15.04 -11.07
CA LYS A 144 17.31 -15.47 -12.28
C LYS A 144 16.96 -14.23 -13.10
N GLU A 145 16.44 -14.41 -14.30
CA GLU A 145 16.01 -13.30 -15.19
C GLU A 145 15.03 -12.34 -14.49
N ASN A 146 14.11 -12.90 -13.70
CA ASN A 146 13.07 -12.18 -12.97
C ASN A 146 13.35 -12.05 -11.47
N ARG A 147 14.58 -12.32 -11.01
CA ARG A 147 14.94 -12.21 -9.59
C ARG A 147 16.34 -11.65 -9.38
N PHE A 148 16.40 -10.55 -8.68
CA PHE A 148 17.61 -9.78 -8.42
C PHE A 148 17.83 -9.62 -6.92
N LYS A 149 19.09 -9.69 -6.49
CA LYS A 149 19.49 -9.47 -5.10
C LYS A 149 20.54 -8.37 -5.04
N GLN A 150 20.41 -7.49 -4.06
CA GLN A 150 21.38 -6.43 -3.83
C GLN A 150 21.69 -6.30 -2.35
N ARG A 151 22.98 -6.35 -2.00
CA ARG A 151 23.45 -6.09 -0.64
C ARG A 151 23.92 -4.64 -0.55
N VAL A 152 23.44 -3.96 0.48
CA VAL A 152 23.65 -2.54 0.68
C VAL A 152 24.09 -2.34 2.12
N TRP A 153 25.26 -1.74 2.28
CA TRP A 153 25.71 -1.21 3.55
C TRP A 153 25.10 0.17 3.76
N VAL A 154 24.55 0.41 4.93
CA VAL A 154 23.89 1.66 5.28
C VAL A 154 24.42 2.18 6.61
N ARG A 155 24.75 3.46 6.62
CA ARG A 155 25.15 4.19 7.82
C ARG A 155 24.01 5.10 8.28
N GLY A 156 23.48 4.79 9.45
CA GLY A 156 22.41 5.52 10.10
C GLY A 156 22.78 6.97 10.46
N SER A 157 21.84 7.64 11.12
CA SER A 157 22.05 9.01 11.61
C SER A 157 23.09 9.07 12.74
N ARG A 158 23.19 7.99 13.54
CA ARG A 158 24.15 7.86 14.65
C ARG A 158 25.49 7.31 14.16
N PRO A 159 26.62 7.77 14.71
CA PRO A 159 27.95 7.44 14.19
C PRO A 159 28.33 5.95 14.31
N GLU A 160 27.67 5.19 15.19
CA GLU A 160 27.90 3.76 15.45
C GLU A 160 26.81 2.84 14.85
N GLU A 161 25.77 3.40 14.24
CA GLU A 161 24.69 2.61 13.62
C GLU A 161 25.06 2.31 12.15
N GLU A 162 25.68 1.17 11.92
CA GLU A 162 26.07 0.70 10.59
C GLU A 162 25.56 -0.72 10.40
N GLU A 163 24.79 -0.94 9.33
CA GLU A 163 24.15 -2.23 9.09
C GLU A 163 24.15 -2.58 7.60
N VAL A 164 24.16 -3.88 7.32
CA VAL A 164 24.09 -4.41 5.95
C VAL A 164 22.73 -5.06 5.74
N PHE A 165 22.08 -4.69 4.63
CA PHE A 165 20.78 -5.21 4.24
C PHE A 165 20.84 -5.85 2.86
N GLN A 166 20.13 -6.95 2.69
CA GLN A 166 19.92 -7.62 1.43
C GLN A 166 18.49 -7.35 0.94
N PHE A 167 18.39 -6.62 -0.16
CA PHE A 167 17.18 -6.47 -0.95
C PHE A 167 17.06 -7.66 -1.89
N THR A 168 15.89 -8.31 -1.90
CA THR A 168 15.51 -9.27 -2.92
C THR A 168 14.35 -8.70 -3.71
N MET A 169 14.61 -8.44 -4.99
CA MET A 169 13.67 -7.91 -5.96
C MET A 169 13.16 -9.04 -6.85
N VAL A 170 11.88 -9.01 -7.17
CA VAL A 170 11.23 -9.93 -8.09
C VAL A 170 10.49 -9.14 -9.16
N GLN A 171 10.68 -9.52 -10.42
CA GLN A 171 9.85 -9.03 -11.50
C GLN A 171 8.57 -9.86 -11.56
N ARG A 172 7.43 -9.21 -11.38
CA ARG A 172 6.14 -9.91 -11.47
C ARG A 172 5.86 -10.27 -12.92
N VAL A 173 5.36 -11.50 -13.11
CA VAL A 173 4.95 -12.04 -14.41
C VAL A 173 3.46 -12.31 -14.36
N GLY A 174 2.71 -11.64 -15.24
CA GLY A 174 1.26 -11.72 -15.35
C GLY A 174 0.48 -10.84 -14.36
N GLY A 175 -0.80 -10.62 -14.68
CA GLY A 175 -1.70 -9.76 -13.92
C GLY A 175 -1.50 -8.26 -14.18
N SER A 176 -2.05 -7.41 -13.31
CA SER A 176 -1.98 -5.95 -13.45
C SER A 176 -0.59 -5.35 -13.16
N TRP A 177 0.31 -6.17 -12.59
CA TRP A 177 1.67 -5.78 -12.18
C TRP A 177 2.74 -6.47 -13.05
N ASP A 178 2.35 -6.99 -14.21
CA ASP A 178 3.27 -7.65 -15.12
C ASP A 178 4.41 -6.72 -15.55
N GLY A 179 5.65 -7.19 -15.46
CA GLY A 179 6.86 -6.45 -15.79
C GLY A 179 7.39 -5.51 -14.69
N TYR A 180 6.63 -5.26 -13.61
CA TYR A 180 7.08 -4.40 -12.52
C TYR A 180 8.07 -5.11 -11.59
N TRP A 181 9.12 -4.39 -11.18
CA TRP A 181 10.03 -4.82 -10.12
C TRP A 181 9.47 -4.46 -8.74
N LEU A 182 9.24 -5.49 -7.94
CA LEU A 182 8.74 -5.39 -6.56
C LEU A 182 9.75 -5.97 -5.59
N THR A 183 9.70 -5.52 -4.35
CA THR A 183 10.55 -6.03 -3.28
C THR A 183 9.88 -7.25 -2.65
N GLU A 184 10.50 -8.41 -2.80
CA GLU A 184 10.06 -9.67 -2.21
C GLU A 184 10.44 -9.72 -0.73
N SER A 185 11.68 -9.35 -0.41
CA SER A 185 12.17 -9.32 0.97
C SER A 185 13.28 -8.30 1.17
N LEU A 186 13.30 -7.71 2.36
CA LEU A 186 14.36 -6.88 2.88
C LEU A 186 14.88 -7.53 4.16
N LEU A 187 16.08 -8.12 4.08
CA LEU A 187 16.67 -8.88 5.18
C LEU A 187 17.91 -8.17 5.70
N HIS A 188 18.11 -8.22 7.01
CA HIS A 188 19.38 -7.88 7.63
C HIS A 188 20.38 -9.02 7.40
N ASP A 189 21.63 -8.69 7.09
CA ASP A 189 22.67 -9.64 6.67
C ASP A 189 23.43 -10.27 7.84
N GLY A 190 23.31 -9.73 9.06
CA GLY A 190 23.86 -10.33 10.26
C GLY A 190 23.06 -11.55 10.74
N ASP A 191 23.68 -12.38 11.58
CA ASP A 191 23.00 -13.50 12.25
C ASP A 191 21.76 -12.95 12.98
N GLY A 192 20.61 -13.43 12.51
CA GLY A 192 19.34 -12.70 12.59
C GLY A 192 18.84 -12.41 13.99
N PHE A 193 17.99 -11.38 14.09
CA PHE A 193 16.93 -11.25 15.10
C PHE A 193 17.30 -11.79 16.50
N SER A 194 18.44 -11.37 17.06
CA SER A 194 18.83 -11.68 18.44
C SER A 194 18.12 -10.80 19.47
N GLY A 195 17.16 -9.96 19.05
CA GLY A 195 16.28 -9.18 19.91
C GLY A 195 14.86 -9.70 19.82
N GLY A 196 14.47 -10.55 20.78
CA GLY A 196 13.09 -10.99 20.95
C GLY A 196 12.16 -9.80 21.05
N VAL A 197 11.31 -9.61 20.03
CA VAL A 197 10.12 -8.77 20.16
C VAL A 197 9.14 -9.58 20.99
N ALA A 198 9.13 -9.34 22.31
CA ALA A 198 8.04 -9.79 23.16
C ALA A 198 6.75 -9.13 22.65
N TYR A 199 5.81 -9.96 22.22
CA TYR A 199 4.44 -9.55 21.91
C TYR A 199 3.64 -9.31 23.19
#